data_AF-A0A961D603-F1
#
_entry.id   AF-A0A961D603-F1
#
_cell.length_a   1.000
_cell.length_b   1.000
_cell.length_c   1.000
_cell.angle_alpha   90.00
_cell.angle_beta   90.00
_cell.angle_gamma   90.00
#
_symmetry.space_group_name_H-M   'P 1'
#
loop_
_entity.id
_entity.type
_entity.pdbx_description
1 polymer ?
#
loop_
_entity_poly.entity_id
_entity_poly.type
_entity_poly.pdbx_seq_one_letter_code
_entity_poly.pdbx_strand_id
1 'polypeptide(L)'
;MKPLMILLATGIALLPDGSLGREVQSHGLMFEQWLRETFFRGYEPQSPTQKWDVPAEANKDHGHLPVNPKATKHGTPINLGDALRQFEIDEAFLLIVGFWQQVTAEEKRWRNVQTVTVTPEMWRKLWGPITKSDLERLNAVIKDKTLSIEETRVRAQGIKSKPPFTSAVIQVNPKIDASQRRLQCSLRFDDFFKHLAPEASSEPQVRPMVFGVPVPPRFESSPRKISPP
;
A
#
# COMPACT_ATOMS: atom_id res chain seq x y z
N MET A 1 10.57 72.61 8.45
CA MET A 1 10.22 71.81 7.25
C MET A 1 10.77 70.41 7.44
N LYS A 2 9.91 69.43 7.75
CA LYS A 2 10.28 68.02 7.95
C LYS A 2 9.83 67.23 6.72
N PRO A 3 10.64 66.36 6.11
CA PRO A 3 10.16 65.48 5.05
C PRO A 3 9.44 64.28 5.66
N LEU A 4 8.26 64.02 5.11
CA LEU A 4 7.36 62.91 5.38
C LEU A 4 7.90 61.66 4.64
N MET A 5 8.30 60.63 5.38
CA MET A 5 8.76 59.36 4.81
C MET A 5 7.60 58.35 4.89
N ILE A 6 6.97 58.08 3.74
CA ILE A 6 5.88 57.11 3.59
C ILE A 6 6.51 55.73 3.45
N LEU A 7 6.29 54.84 4.43
CA LEU A 7 6.56 53.40 4.29
C LEU A 7 5.39 52.74 3.54
N LEU A 8 5.66 52.22 2.33
CA LEU A 8 4.78 51.24 1.69
C LEU A 8 5.07 49.85 2.28
N ALA A 9 4.13 49.31 3.05
CA ALA A 9 4.12 47.91 3.45
C ALA A 9 3.40 47.08 2.39
N THR A 10 4.16 46.43 1.50
CA THR A 10 3.63 45.37 0.62
C THR A 10 3.43 44.10 1.43
N GLY A 11 2.17 43.79 1.75
CA GLY A 11 1.76 42.52 2.34
C GLY A 11 1.83 41.39 1.31
N ILE A 12 2.80 40.49 1.46
CA ILE A 12 2.82 39.22 0.75
C ILE A 12 1.93 38.25 1.55
N ALA A 13 0.75 37.97 1.01
CA ALA A 13 -0.11 36.90 1.51
C ALA A 13 0.56 35.55 1.19
N LEU A 14 1.19 34.93 2.20
CA LEU A 14 1.64 33.55 2.15
C LEU A 14 0.40 32.65 2.17
N LEU A 15 0.03 32.10 1.01
CA LEU A 15 -0.90 30.97 0.94
C LEU A 15 -0.17 29.72 1.48
N PRO A 16 -0.81 28.91 2.37
CA PRO A 16 -0.21 27.68 2.84
C PRO A 16 -0.20 26.63 1.72
N ASP A 17 1.00 26.23 1.34
CA ASP A 17 1.30 25.26 0.30
C ASP A 17 0.91 23.84 0.76
N GLY A 18 -0.25 23.37 0.32
CA GLY A 18 -0.86 22.08 0.71
C GLY A 18 -0.25 20.84 0.04
N SER A 19 1.08 20.73 -0.04
CA SER A 19 1.74 19.71 -0.88
C SER A 19 2.33 18.48 -0.15
N LEU A 20 2.22 18.37 1.18
CA LEU A 20 2.93 17.34 1.97
C LEU A 20 2.40 15.88 1.84
N GLY A 21 1.36 15.62 1.05
CA GLY A 21 0.70 14.30 0.97
C GLY A 21 0.79 13.55 -0.37
N ARG A 22 1.25 14.18 -1.47
CA ARG A 22 1.07 13.64 -2.84
C ARG A 22 2.12 12.62 -3.30
N GLU A 23 3.33 12.67 -2.76
CA GLU A 23 4.51 12.06 -3.40
C GLU A 23 4.68 10.55 -3.13
N VAL A 24 4.17 10.05 -1.99
CA VAL A 24 4.38 8.64 -1.58
C VAL A 24 3.52 7.65 -2.40
N GLN A 25 2.50 8.13 -3.12
CA GLN A 25 1.52 7.28 -3.82
C GLN A 25 1.67 7.26 -5.35
N SER A 26 2.46 8.14 -5.97
CA SER A 26 2.47 8.29 -7.44
C SER A 26 2.81 7.00 -8.18
N HIS A 27 3.86 6.29 -7.77
CA HIS A 27 4.32 5.07 -8.45
C HIS A 27 3.39 3.87 -8.31
N GLY A 28 2.74 3.71 -7.14
CA GLY A 28 1.71 2.70 -6.96
C GLY A 28 0.52 2.97 -7.86
N LEU A 29 0.09 4.24 -7.94
CA LEU A 29 -0.97 4.68 -8.83
C LEU A 29 -0.60 4.51 -10.30
N MET A 30 0.66 4.77 -10.70
CA MET A 30 1.12 4.56 -12.08
C MET A 30 1.11 3.08 -12.46
N PHE A 31 1.54 2.18 -11.57
CA PHE A 31 1.49 0.75 -11.82
C PHE A 31 0.05 0.26 -11.96
N GLU A 32 -0.82 0.67 -11.04
CA GLU A 32 -2.24 0.37 -11.07
C GLU A 32 -2.92 0.91 -12.33
N GLN A 33 -2.64 2.16 -12.70
CA GLN A 33 -3.15 2.78 -13.92
C GLN A 33 -2.70 2.00 -15.16
N TRP A 34 -1.40 1.70 -15.27
CA TRP A 34 -0.88 0.92 -16.39
C TRP A 34 -1.58 -0.45 -16.50
N LEU A 35 -1.79 -1.15 -15.38
CA LEU A 35 -2.53 -2.41 -15.37
C LEU A 35 -3.97 -2.23 -15.85
N ARG A 36 -4.68 -1.20 -15.37
CA ARG A 36 -6.07 -0.90 -15.75
C ARG A 36 -6.18 -0.59 -17.24
N GLU A 37 -5.31 0.26 -17.76
CA GLU A 37 -5.27 0.63 -19.18
C GLU A 37 -4.90 -0.56 -20.08
N THR A 38 -3.96 -1.39 -19.66
CA THR A 38 -3.42 -2.47 -20.50
C THR A 38 -4.30 -3.72 -20.52
N PHE A 39 -4.86 -4.11 -19.37
CA PHE A 39 -5.52 -5.42 -19.22
C PHE A 39 -7.00 -5.33 -18.85
N PHE A 40 -7.45 -4.19 -18.31
CA PHE A 40 -8.80 -4.05 -17.74
C PHE A 40 -9.60 -2.95 -18.41
N ARG A 41 -9.32 -2.70 -19.70
CA ARG A 41 -10.06 -1.77 -20.58
C ARG A 41 -10.17 -0.35 -20.01
N GLY A 42 -9.15 0.09 -19.29
CA GLY A 42 -9.12 1.39 -18.64
C GLY A 42 -10.11 1.54 -17.49
N TYR A 43 -10.49 0.45 -16.81
CA TYR A 43 -11.43 0.49 -15.69
C TYR A 43 -11.09 1.63 -14.70
N GLU A 44 -12.10 2.40 -14.32
CA GLU A 44 -11.97 3.45 -13.30
C GLU A 44 -12.74 3.05 -12.02
N PRO A 45 -12.07 3.04 -10.85
CA PRO A 45 -12.73 2.84 -9.57
C PRO A 45 -13.92 3.80 -9.36
N GLN A 46 -15.08 3.24 -9.05
CA GLN A 46 -16.27 4.05 -8.74
C GLN A 46 -16.13 4.81 -7.41
N SER A 47 -15.34 4.27 -6.49
CA SER A 47 -15.06 4.86 -5.19
C SER A 47 -13.70 4.41 -4.67
N PRO A 48 -12.96 5.27 -3.95
CA PRO A 48 -11.72 4.87 -3.27
C PRO A 48 -11.95 3.85 -2.16
N THR A 49 -13.21 3.57 -1.77
CA THR A 49 -13.56 2.59 -0.73
C THR A 49 -14.12 1.29 -1.26
N GLN A 50 -14.23 1.12 -2.59
CA GLN A 50 -14.72 -0.14 -3.17
C GLN A 50 -13.87 -1.34 -2.72
N LYS A 51 -14.43 -2.56 -2.73
CA LYS A 51 -13.77 -3.76 -2.20
C LYS A 51 -12.46 -4.07 -2.93
N TRP A 52 -12.50 -4.02 -4.26
CA TRP A 52 -11.43 -4.42 -5.16
C TRP A 52 -10.98 -3.25 -6.04
N ASP A 53 -9.67 -3.15 -6.29
CA ASP A 53 -9.12 -2.12 -7.17
C ASP A 53 -9.63 -2.32 -8.61
N VAL A 54 -9.77 -3.58 -9.06
CA VAL A 54 -10.53 -3.97 -10.26
C VAL A 54 -11.49 -5.11 -9.90
N PRO A 55 -12.81 -4.96 -10.06
CA PRO A 55 -13.78 -6.01 -9.76
C PRO A 55 -13.76 -7.12 -10.83
N ALA A 56 -14.31 -8.29 -10.50
CA ALA A 56 -14.36 -9.47 -11.38
C ALA A 56 -15.00 -9.17 -12.76
N GLU A 57 -16.03 -8.33 -12.77
CA GLU A 57 -16.80 -7.95 -13.97
C GLU A 57 -15.97 -7.13 -14.95
N ALA A 58 -14.94 -6.41 -14.46
CA ALA A 58 -14.00 -5.65 -15.27
C ALA A 58 -12.83 -6.51 -15.78
N ASN A 59 -12.53 -7.62 -15.13
CA ASN A 59 -11.49 -8.57 -15.55
C ASN A 59 -12.06 -9.68 -16.46
N LYS A 60 -12.37 -9.32 -17.71
CA LYS A 60 -12.97 -10.26 -18.68
C LYS A 60 -11.99 -11.26 -19.27
N ASP A 61 -10.72 -10.90 -19.32
CA ASP A 61 -9.72 -11.59 -20.14
C ASP A 61 -8.74 -12.43 -19.30
N HIS A 62 -8.80 -12.31 -17.96
CA HIS A 62 -7.91 -13.02 -17.03
C HIS A 62 -8.68 -13.72 -15.89
N GLY A 63 -9.66 -14.54 -16.27
CA GLY A 63 -10.30 -15.51 -15.37
C GLY A 63 -11.48 -14.98 -14.55
N HIS A 64 -12.00 -13.77 -14.83
CA HIS A 64 -13.14 -13.19 -14.10
C HIS A 64 -12.94 -13.14 -12.58
N LEU A 65 -11.68 -12.97 -12.15
CA LEU A 65 -11.33 -12.78 -10.75
C LEU A 65 -11.18 -11.30 -10.45
N PRO A 66 -11.58 -10.84 -9.25
CA PRO A 66 -11.21 -9.50 -8.80
C PRO A 66 -9.68 -9.38 -8.71
N VAL A 67 -9.15 -8.17 -8.92
CA VAL A 67 -7.72 -7.90 -8.98
C VAL A 67 -7.32 -6.88 -7.92
N ASN A 68 -6.21 -7.18 -7.26
CA ASN A 68 -5.60 -6.39 -6.22
C ASN A 68 -4.13 -6.11 -6.63
N PRO A 69 -3.87 -5.03 -7.38
CA PRO A 69 -2.53 -4.63 -7.76
C PRO A 69 -1.81 -3.99 -6.56
N LYS A 70 -0.52 -4.29 -6.44
CA LYS A 70 0.38 -3.70 -5.44
C LYS A 70 1.72 -3.37 -6.05
N ALA A 71 2.30 -2.27 -5.58
CA ALA A 71 3.64 -1.86 -5.94
C ALA A 71 4.44 -1.62 -4.66
N THR A 72 5.62 -2.24 -4.57
CA THR A 72 6.51 -2.05 -3.41
C THR A 72 7.97 -2.11 -3.81
N LYS A 73 8.87 -1.65 -2.95
CA LYS A 73 10.31 -1.76 -3.19
C LYS A 73 10.71 -3.24 -3.13
N HIS A 74 11.54 -3.69 -4.06
CA HIS A 74 12.10 -5.04 -4.07
C HIS A 74 12.83 -5.34 -2.74
N GLY A 75 12.58 -6.52 -2.18
CA GLY A 75 13.07 -6.91 -0.86
C GLY A 75 12.33 -6.30 0.33
N THR A 76 11.23 -5.58 0.13
CA THR A 76 10.44 -4.98 1.23
C THR A 76 9.02 -5.54 1.31
N PRO A 77 8.35 -5.45 2.47
CA PRO A 77 6.99 -5.94 2.63
C PRO A 77 6.00 -5.33 1.63
N ILE A 78 5.00 -6.12 1.27
CA ILE A 78 3.86 -5.73 0.44
C ILE A 78 2.79 -5.18 1.38
N ASN A 79 2.47 -3.89 1.26
CA ASN A 79 1.39 -3.27 2.05
C ASN A 79 0.03 -3.66 1.46
N LEU A 80 -0.88 -4.18 2.27
CA LEU A 80 -2.16 -4.75 1.80
C LEU A 80 -3.39 -3.89 2.14
N GLY A 81 -3.21 -2.79 2.87
CA GLY A 81 -4.30 -1.91 3.27
C GLY A 81 -4.92 -2.30 4.60
N ASP A 82 -6.22 -2.09 4.76
CA ASP A 82 -6.96 -2.30 6.01
C ASP A 82 -7.03 -3.79 6.41
N ALA A 83 -6.60 -4.11 7.64
CA ALA A 83 -6.45 -5.50 8.07
C ALA A 83 -7.80 -6.24 8.20
N LEU A 84 -8.86 -5.57 8.66
CA LEU A 84 -10.18 -6.20 8.81
C LEU A 84 -10.76 -6.53 7.44
N ARG A 85 -10.70 -5.58 6.50
CA ARG A 85 -11.15 -5.81 5.12
C ARG A 85 -10.38 -6.94 4.43
N GLN A 86 -9.05 -7.00 4.63
CA GLN A 86 -8.23 -8.06 4.06
C GLN A 86 -8.50 -9.41 4.72
N PHE A 87 -8.75 -9.46 6.04
CA PHE A 87 -9.09 -10.69 6.74
C PHE A 87 -10.42 -11.30 6.27
N GLU A 88 -11.39 -10.47 5.89
CA GLU A 88 -12.73 -10.88 5.44
C GLU A 88 -12.78 -11.35 3.99
N ILE A 89 -11.67 -11.36 3.26
CA ILE A 89 -11.65 -11.89 1.88
C ILE A 89 -11.88 -13.40 1.91
N ASP A 90 -12.99 -13.81 1.31
CA ASP A 90 -13.50 -15.18 1.24
C ASP A 90 -13.68 -15.70 -0.20
N GLU A 91 -13.27 -14.92 -1.19
CA GLU A 91 -13.29 -15.26 -2.62
C GLU A 91 -11.88 -15.30 -3.22
N ALA A 92 -11.71 -16.03 -4.32
CA ALA A 92 -10.44 -16.05 -5.04
C ALA A 92 -10.19 -14.70 -5.74
N PHE A 93 -8.93 -14.29 -5.84
CA PHE A 93 -8.56 -13.03 -6.47
C PHE A 93 -7.17 -13.10 -7.12
N LEU A 94 -6.88 -12.18 -8.04
CA LEU A 94 -5.55 -11.98 -8.59
C LEU A 94 -4.78 -10.93 -7.78
N LEU A 95 -3.67 -11.34 -7.18
CA LEU A 95 -2.70 -10.44 -6.58
C LEU A 95 -1.58 -10.19 -7.60
N ILE A 96 -1.50 -8.96 -8.12
CA ILE A 96 -0.46 -8.55 -9.08
C ILE A 96 0.52 -7.63 -8.34
N VAL A 97 1.75 -8.08 -8.13
CA VAL A 97 2.74 -7.33 -7.34
C VAL A 97 3.91 -6.93 -8.22
N GLY A 98 4.09 -5.62 -8.39
CA GLY A 98 5.29 -5.03 -8.96
C GLY A 98 6.31 -4.69 -7.88
N PHE A 99 7.55 -5.19 -8.04
CA PHE A 99 8.67 -4.88 -7.17
C PHE A 99 9.64 -3.93 -7.89
N TRP A 100 9.82 -2.72 -7.36
CA TRP A 100 10.69 -1.70 -7.95
C TRP A 100 11.99 -1.49 -7.16
N GLN A 101 13.00 -0.94 -7.80
CA GLN A 101 14.22 -0.47 -7.15
C GLN A 101 14.48 0.99 -7.53
N GLN A 102 14.89 1.79 -6.56
CA GLN A 102 15.42 3.14 -6.79
C GLN A 102 16.82 3.01 -7.41
N VAL A 103 17.03 3.56 -8.60
CA VAL A 103 18.30 3.48 -9.34
C VAL A 103 19.07 4.80 -9.23
N THR A 104 18.39 5.93 -9.42
CA THR A 104 18.91 7.29 -9.13
C THR A 104 17.94 8.01 -8.20
N ALA A 105 18.13 9.29 -7.84
CA ALA A 105 17.15 10.00 -7.02
C ALA A 105 15.78 10.18 -7.74
N GLU A 106 15.79 10.23 -9.06
CA GLU A 106 14.63 10.50 -9.92
C GLU A 106 14.14 9.25 -10.69
N GLU A 107 14.98 8.21 -10.78
CA GLU A 107 14.67 7.00 -11.55
C GLU A 107 14.39 5.80 -10.66
N LYS A 108 13.24 5.16 -10.92
CA LYS A 108 12.90 3.84 -10.41
C LYS A 108 12.69 2.87 -11.58
N ARG A 109 13.05 1.60 -11.35
CA ARG A 109 12.88 0.51 -12.33
C ARG A 109 12.19 -0.67 -11.70
N TRP A 110 11.29 -1.31 -12.45
CA TRP A 110 10.77 -2.61 -12.05
C TRP A 110 11.86 -3.66 -12.11
N ARG A 111 11.97 -4.44 -11.04
CA ARG A 111 12.95 -5.52 -10.91
C ARG A 111 12.30 -6.88 -10.95
N ASN A 112 11.07 -7.03 -10.48
CA ASN A 112 10.36 -8.31 -10.51
C ASN A 112 8.86 -8.00 -10.53
N VAL A 113 8.07 -8.82 -11.22
CA VAL A 113 6.62 -8.73 -11.17
C VAL A 113 6.06 -10.15 -11.07
N GLN A 114 5.06 -10.31 -10.21
CA GLN A 114 4.37 -11.58 -10.01
C GLN A 114 2.87 -11.38 -10.14
N THR A 115 2.21 -12.32 -10.81
CA THR A 115 0.75 -12.41 -10.86
C THR A 115 0.34 -13.75 -10.29
N VAL A 116 -0.41 -13.73 -9.20
CA VAL A 116 -0.78 -14.93 -8.45
C VAL A 116 -2.28 -14.98 -8.28
N THR A 117 -2.88 -16.13 -8.60
CA THR A 117 -4.24 -16.46 -8.17
C THR A 117 -4.19 -16.89 -6.71
N VAL A 118 -4.77 -16.09 -5.83
CA VAL A 118 -4.87 -16.36 -4.40
C VAL A 118 -6.23 -16.98 -4.12
N THR A 119 -6.24 -18.21 -3.60
CA THR A 119 -7.48 -18.86 -3.14
C THR A 119 -7.82 -18.44 -1.71
N PRO A 120 -9.10 -18.55 -1.29
CA PRO A 120 -9.49 -18.30 0.09
C PRO A 120 -8.70 -19.15 1.10
N GLU A 121 -8.38 -20.39 0.76
CA GLU A 121 -7.61 -21.30 1.62
C GLU A 121 -6.17 -20.81 1.81
N MET A 122 -5.51 -20.38 0.74
CA MET A 122 -4.17 -19.79 0.81
C MET A 122 -4.19 -18.52 1.66
N TRP A 123 -5.18 -17.66 1.43
CA TRP A 123 -5.30 -16.39 2.13
C TRP A 123 -5.52 -16.58 3.64
N ARG A 124 -6.49 -17.44 4.03
CA ARG A 124 -6.76 -17.76 5.44
C ARG A 124 -5.54 -18.33 6.16
N LYS A 125 -4.72 -19.15 5.48
CA LYS A 125 -3.48 -19.70 6.06
C LYS A 125 -2.48 -18.61 6.45
N LEU A 126 -2.43 -17.49 5.73
CA LEU A 126 -1.51 -16.40 6.08
C LEU A 126 -1.91 -15.67 7.37
N TRP A 127 -3.21 -15.65 7.67
CA TRP A 127 -3.77 -15.01 8.87
C TRP A 127 -3.67 -15.89 10.11
N GLY A 128 -3.75 -17.21 9.97
CA GLY A 128 -3.68 -18.13 11.11
C GLY A 128 -2.40 -17.90 11.95
N PRO A 129 -2.49 -17.81 13.29
CA PRO A 129 -3.65 -18.12 14.14
C PRO A 129 -4.52 -16.92 14.55
N ILE A 130 -4.43 -15.77 13.88
CA ILE A 130 -5.24 -14.57 14.21
C ILE A 130 -6.72 -14.84 13.95
N THR A 131 -7.59 -14.49 14.90
CA THR A 131 -9.04 -14.51 14.72
C THR A 131 -9.60 -13.11 14.41
N LYS A 132 -10.86 -13.04 13.94
CA LYS A 132 -11.56 -11.76 13.77
C LYS A 132 -11.62 -10.97 15.08
N SER A 133 -11.90 -11.64 16.20
CA SER A 133 -11.97 -11.01 17.52
C SER A 133 -10.63 -10.40 17.95
N ASP A 134 -9.50 -11.03 17.61
CA ASP A 134 -8.18 -10.47 17.88
C ASP A 134 -7.97 -9.14 17.14
N LEU A 135 -8.33 -9.10 15.85
CA LEU A 135 -8.24 -7.88 15.03
C LEU A 135 -9.18 -6.78 15.54
N GLU A 136 -10.42 -7.13 15.89
CA GLU A 136 -11.39 -6.19 16.44
C GLU A 136 -10.92 -5.59 17.77
N ARG A 137 -10.34 -6.40 18.66
CA ARG A 137 -9.77 -5.94 19.93
C ARG A 137 -8.63 -4.96 19.71
N LEU A 138 -7.71 -5.26 18.80
CA LEU A 138 -6.62 -4.35 18.46
C LEU A 138 -7.14 -3.07 17.79
N ASN A 139 -8.10 -3.19 16.87
CA ASN A 139 -8.70 -2.05 16.19
C ASN A 139 -9.46 -1.14 17.16
N ALA A 140 -10.17 -1.69 18.14
CA ALA A 140 -10.86 -0.91 19.18
C ALA A 140 -9.88 -0.03 19.95
N VAL A 141 -8.73 -0.57 20.38
CA VAL A 141 -7.66 0.21 21.03
C VAL A 141 -7.15 1.33 20.12
N ILE A 142 -6.91 1.04 18.84
CA ILE A 142 -6.42 2.05 17.88
C ILE A 142 -7.44 3.19 17.71
N LYS A 143 -8.73 2.86 17.67
CA LYS A 143 -9.83 3.79 17.43
C LYS A 143 -10.28 4.56 18.67
N ASP A 144 -9.85 4.17 19.86
CA ASP A 144 -10.20 4.83 21.12
C ASP A 144 -9.59 6.24 21.20
N LYS A 145 -10.45 7.26 21.03
CA LYS A 145 -10.05 8.68 21.06
C LYS A 145 -9.91 9.24 22.47
N THR A 146 -10.30 8.50 23.51
CA THR A 146 -10.11 8.94 24.89
C THR A 146 -8.66 8.76 25.35
N LEU A 147 -7.91 7.89 24.67
CA LEU A 147 -6.48 7.70 24.88
C LEU A 147 -5.66 8.73 24.09
N SER A 148 -4.59 9.21 24.71
CA SER A 148 -3.56 9.97 24.00
C SER A 148 -2.93 9.10 22.89
N ILE A 149 -2.30 9.75 21.91
CA ILE A 149 -1.61 9.07 20.81
C ILE A 149 -0.54 8.11 21.35
N GLU A 150 0.21 8.55 22.36
CA GLU A 150 1.31 7.77 22.93
C GLU A 150 0.79 6.54 23.70
N GLU A 151 -0.23 6.72 24.54
CA GLU A 151 -0.87 5.60 25.22
C GLU A 151 -1.46 4.59 24.22
N THR A 152 -2.08 5.09 23.13
CA THR A 152 -2.61 4.24 22.07
C THR A 152 -1.49 3.41 21.42
N ARG A 153 -0.33 4.01 21.12
CA ARG A 153 0.82 3.31 20.54
C ARG A 153 1.36 2.24 21.47
N VAL A 154 1.56 2.56 22.75
CA VAL A 154 2.06 1.61 23.76
C VAL A 154 1.11 0.42 23.88
N ARG A 155 -0.21 0.67 24.01
CA ARG A 155 -1.21 -0.40 24.12
C ARG A 155 -1.30 -1.25 22.86
N ALA A 156 -1.36 -0.64 21.69
CA ALA A 156 -1.41 -1.36 20.42
C ALA A 156 -0.13 -2.21 20.20
N GLN A 157 1.03 -1.65 20.54
CA GLN A 157 2.30 -2.38 20.49
C GLN A 157 2.31 -3.57 21.44
N GLY A 158 1.84 -3.39 22.69
CA GLY A 158 1.76 -4.47 23.68
C GLY A 158 0.79 -5.60 23.31
N ILE A 159 -0.22 -5.32 22.48
CA ILE A 159 -1.11 -6.35 21.91
C ILE A 159 -0.42 -7.06 20.74
N LYS A 160 0.10 -6.32 19.76
CA LYS A 160 0.63 -6.91 18.52
C LYS A 160 1.97 -7.65 18.73
N SER A 161 2.67 -7.42 19.83
CA SER A 161 3.93 -8.08 20.17
C SER A 161 3.77 -9.45 20.84
N LYS A 162 2.55 -9.98 20.89
CA LYS A 162 2.21 -11.27 21.52
C LYS A 162 1.45 -12.18 20.53
N PRO A 163 1.42 -13.50 20.76
CA PRO A 163 0.50 -14.38 20.05
C PRO A 163 -0.96 -13.90 20.18
N PRO A 164 -1.79 -14.08 19.13
CA PRO A 164 -1.48 -14.77 17.88
C PRO A 164 -0.69 -13.93 16.86
N PHE A 165 -0.56 -12.61 17.06
CA PHE A 165 0.01 -11.69 16.06
C PHE A 165 1.47 -11.96 15.71
N THR A 166 2.28 -12.45 16.66
CA THR A 166 3.68 -12.82 16.41
C THR A 166 3.84 -14.16 15.70
N SER A 167 2.76 -14.94 15.57
CA SER A 167 2.77 -16.28 14.99
C SER A 167 2.19 -16.34 13.58
N ALA A 168 1.45 -15.31 13.17
CA ALA A 168 0.89 -15.23 11.82
C ALA A 168 1.92 -14.79 10.78
N VAL A 169 1.66 -15.15 9.52
CA VAL A 169 2.48 -14.72 8.37
C VAL A 169 2.16 -13.27 8.02
N ILE A 170 0.87 -12.90 8.00
CA ILE A 170 0.45 -11.50 7.88
C ILE A 170 0.88 -10.72 9.12
N GLN A 171 1.51 -9.57 8.87
CA GLN A 171 1.87 -8.62 9.92
C GLN A 171 0.83 -7.51 10.01
N VAL A 172 0.36 -7.22 11.23
CA VAL A 172 -0.50 -6.06 11.49
C VAL A 172 0.33 -4.82 11.83
N ASN A 173 -0.01 -3.71 11.18
CA ASN A 173 0.71 -2.45 11.21
C ASN A 173 -0.24 -1.31 11.63
N PRO A 174 -0.47 -1.11 12.95
CA PRO A 174 -1.22 0.05 13.42
C PRO A 174 -0.58 1.36 12.95
N LYS A 175 -1.36 2.19 12.26
CA LYS A 175 -0.98 3.57 11.90
C LYS A 175 -1.70 4.54 12.84
N ILE A 176 -0.92 5.13 13.74
CA ILE A 176 -1.38 5.96 14.86
C ILE A 176 -0.58 7.26 14.86
N ASP A 177 -1.19 8.31 14.35
CA ASP A 177 -0.69 9.68 14.33
C ASP A 177 -1.85 10.68 14.55
N ALA A 178 -1.55 11.98 14.53
CA ALA A 178 -2.55 13.03 14.80
C ALA A 178 -3.73 13.01 13.81
N SER A 179 -3.50 12.51 12.60
CA SER A 179 -4.48 12.48 11.51
C SER A 179 -5.07 11.09 11.26
N GLN A 180 -4.40 10.02 11.69
CA GLN A 180 -4.74 8.65 11.32
C GLN A 180 -4.72 7.70 12.52
N ARG A 181 -5.80 6.93 12.63
CA ARG A 181 -5.96 5.79 13.53
C ARG A 181 -6.53 4.64 12.73
N ARG A 182 -5.68 3.82 12.13
CA ARG A 182 -6.07 2.72 11.21
C ARG A 182 -5.26 1.46 11.50
N LEU A 183 -5.89 0.29 11.39
CA LEU A 183 -5.20 -0.99 11.47
C LEU A 183 -4.89 -1.46 10.05
N GLN A 184 -3.62 -1.36 9.63
CA GLN A 184 -3.18 -1.85 8.34
C GLN A 184 -2.51 -3.21 8.46
N CYS A 185 -2.25 -3.88 7.34
CA CYS A 185 -1.48 -5.11 7.30
C CYS A 185 -0.49 -5.17 6.13
N SER A 186 0.47 -6.08 6.23
CA SER A 186 1.46 -6.36 5.19
C SER A 186 1.85 -7.83 5.15
N LEU A 187 2.38 -8.26 4.02
CA LEU A 187 3.03 -9.55 3.83
C LEU A 187 4.53 -9.33 3.58
N ARG A 188 5.40 -10.08 4.25
CA ARG A 188 6.86 -9.95 4.02
C ARG A 188 7.22 -10.41 2.61
N PHE A 189 8.31 -9.87 2.08
CA PHE A 189 8.80 -10.21 0.75
C PHE A 189 9.04 -11.71 0.60
N ASP A 190 9.82 -12.32 1.50
CA ASP A 190 10.11 -13.75 1.44
C ASP A 190 8.86 -14.61 1.64
N ASP A 191 7.96 -14.19 2.52
CA ASP A 191 6.71 -14.92 2.78
C ASP A 191 5.76 -14.90 1.57
N PHE A 192 5.79 -13.85 0.75
CA PHE A 192 5.05 -13.83 -0.52
C PHE A 192 5.53 -14.95 -1.45
N PHE A 193 6.83 -15.07 -1.69
CA PHE A 193 7.36 -16.13 -2.54
C PHE A 193 7.17 -17.50 -1.90
N LYS A 194 7.37 -17.62 -0.59
CA LYS A 194 7.18 -18.88 0.12
C LYS A 194 5.74 -19.41 0.09
N HIS A 195 4.75 -18.54 0.26
CA HIS A 195 3.37 -18.97 0.50
C HIS A 195 2.41 -18.73 -0.67
N LEU A 196 2.66 -17.72 -1.50
CA LEU A 196 1.79 -17.34 -2.61
C LEU A 196 2.41 -17.65 -3.97
N ALA A 197 3.73 -17.54 -4.12
CA ALA A 197 4.42 -17.77 -5.39
C ALA A 197 5.64 -18.73 -5.26
N PRO A 198 5.47 -19.97 -4.74
CA PRO A 198 6.60 -20.86 -4.43
C PRO A 198 7.40 -21.29 -5.65
N GLU A 199 6.76 -21.33 -6.82
CA GLU A 199 7.42 -21.67 -8.09
C GLU A 199 8.05 -20.45 -8.78
N ALA A 200 7.84 -19.25 -8.25
CA ALA A 200 8.40 -18.03 -8.79
C ALA A 200 9.75 -17.68 -8.14
N SER A 201 10.68 -17.16 -8.93
CA SER A 201 11.91 -16.60 -8.40
C SER A 201 11.70 -15.19 -7.82
N SER A 202 12.25 -14.95 -6.65
CA SER A 202 12.34 -13.62 -6.03
C SER A 202 13.43 -12.74 -6.65
N GLU A 203 14.32 -13.32 -7.47
CA GLU A 203 15.42 -12.61 -8.10
C GLU A 203 14.94 -11.56 -9.12
N PRO A 204 15.74 -10.52 -9.39
CA PRO A 204 15.44 -9.58 -10.44
C PRO A 204 15.28 -10.25 -11.81
N GLN A 205 14.17 -9.96 -12.47
CA GLN A 205 13.87 -10.33 -13.84
C GLN A 205 14.51 -9.32 -14.80
N VAL A 206 15.07 -9.82 -15.91
CA VAL A 206 15.65 -8.96 -16.98
C VAL A 206 14.56 -8.13 -17.65
N ARG A 207 13.39 -8.73 -17.88
CA ARG A 207 12.22 -8.08 -18.48
C ARG A 207 10.96 -8.52 -17.73
N PRO A 208 10.58 -7.83 -16.64
CA PRO A 208 9.37 -8.17 -15.91
C PRO A 208 8.14 -8.00 -16.80
N MET A 209 7.19 -8.94 -16.70
CA MET A 209 6.01 -9.02 -17.56
C MET A 209 4.76 -9.36 -16.74
N VAL A 210 3.62 -8.80 -17.14
CA VAL A 210 2.29 -9.20 -16.67
C VAL A 210 1.55 -9.75 -17.88
N PHE A 211 1.02 -10.97 -17.80
CA PHE A 211 0.31 -11.63 -18.90
C PHE A 211 1.04 -11.57 -20.26
N GLY A 212 2.38 -11.70 -20.25
CA GLY A 212 3.22 -11.64 -21.44
C GLY A 212 3.53 -10.23 -21.97
N VAL A 213 2.97 -9.18 -21.37
CA VAL A 213 3.26 -7.79 -21.73
C VAL A 213 4.31 -7.21 -20.77
N PRO A 214 5.42 -6.65 -21.28
CA PRO A 214 6.44 -6.02 -20.45
C PRO A 214 5.91 -4.83 -19.66
N VAL A 215 6.31 -4.74 -18.39
CA VAL A 215 6.04 -3.52 -17.62
C VAL A 215 6.83 -2.34 -18.18
N PRO A 216 6.31 -1.10 -18.08
CA PRO A 216 7.02 0.09 -18.53
C PRO A 216 8.41 0.18 -17.88
N PRO A 217 9.50 0.37 -18.63
CA PRO A 217 10.85 0.23 -18.11
C PRO A 217 11.21 1.29 -17.06
N ARG A 218 10.51 2.43 -17.07
CA ARG A 218 10.72 3.58 -16.21
C ARG A 218 9.40 4.20 -15.81
N PHE A 219 9.39 4.78 -14.61
CA PHE A 219 8.41 5.75 -14.20
C PHE A 219 9.15 6.93 -13.58
N GLU A 220 8.83 8.13 -14.03
CA GLU A 220 9.41 9.36 -13.47
C GLU A 220 8.81 9.59 -12.08
N SER A 221 9.67 9.66 -11.07
CA SER A 221 9.26 10.09 -9.74
C SER A 221 10.07 11.31 -9.35
N SER A 222 9.39 12.43 -9.07
CA SER A 222 10.05 13.60 -8.49
C SER A 222 10.77 13.21 -7.18
N PRO A 223 11.93 13.80 -6.89
CA PRO A 223 12.73 13.44 -5.72
C PRO A 223 12.07 13.91 -4.41
N ARG A 224 12.28 13.13 -3.34
CA ARG A 224 11.78 13.40 -1.99
C ARG A 224 12.33 14.72 -1.47
N LYS A 225 11.47 15.72 -1.26
CA LYS A 225 11.82 16.86 -0.39
C LYS A 225 11.79 16.38 1.06
N ILE A 226 12.96 16.07 1.62
CA ILE A 226 13.10 15.82 3.05
C ILE A 226 13.10 17.19 3.74
N SER A 227 12.00 17.57 4.38
CA SER A 227 12.04 18.67 5.34
C SER A 227 12.92 18.25 6.52
N PRO A 228 13.84 19.12 7.00
CA PRO A 228 14.60 18.85 8.21
C PRO A 228 13.65 18.66 9.41
N PRO A 229 14.06 17.88 10.43
CA PRO A 229 13.29 17.69 11.65
C PRO A 229 13.06 19.01 12.41
#